data_AF-F9Q521-F1
#
_entry.id   AF-F9Q521-F1
#
_cell.length_a   1.000
_cell.length_b   1.000
_cell.length_c   1.000
_cell.angle_alpha   90.00
_cell.angle_beta   90.00
_cell.angle_gamma   90.00
#
_symmetry.space_group_name_H-M   'P 1'
#
loop_
_entity.id
_entity.type
_entity.pdbx_description
1 polymer ?
#
loop_
_entity_poly.entity_id
_entity_poly.type
_entity_poly.pdbx_seq_one_letter_code
_entity_poly.pdbx_strand_id
1 'polypeptide(L)' 'MNIKLKMAMRAKKIQFQAPQVEKGFIDFKTGRRVDIDPVTRKETFVD' A
#
# COMPACT_ATOMS: atom_id res chain seq x y z
N MET A 1 -5.81 -37.58 -18.97
CA MET A 1 -5.37 -36.29 -18.39
C MET A 1 -5.37 -36.40 -16.87
N ASN A 2 -4.22 -36.26 -16.20
CA ASN A 2 -4.06 -36.54 -14.77
C ASN A 2 -4.64 -35.41 -13.89
N ILE A 3 -5.55 -35.76 -12.98
CA ILE A 3 -6.26 -34.80 -12.11
C ILE A 3 -5.30 -34.03 -11.18
N LYS A 4 -4.25 -34.71 -10.69
CA LYS A 4 -3.21 -34.10 -9.84
C LYS A 4 -2.49 -32.94 -10.55
N LEU A 5 -2.18 -33.11 -11.85
CA LEU A 5 -1.54 -32.08 -12.67
C LEU A 5 -2.47 -30.87 -12.87
N LYS A 6 -3.77 -31.11 -13.08
CA LYS A 6 -4.77 -30.05 -13.22
C LYS A 6 -4.92 -29.20 -11.95
N MET A 7 -4.80 -29.81 -10.77
CA MET A 7 -4.84 -29.09 -9.49
C MET A 7 -3.57 -28.29 -9.23
N ALA A 8 -2.39 -28.84 -9.58
CA ALA A 8 -1.11 -28.14 -9.46
C ALA A 8 -1.01 -26.93 -10.40
N MET A 9 -1.61 -27.04 -11.59
CA MET A 9 -1.70 -25.96 -12.59
C MET A 9 -2.78 -24.91 -12.26
N ARG A 10 -3.54 -25.09 -11.17
CA ARG A 10 -4.57 -24.13 -10.78
C ARG A 10 -3.88 -22.89 -10.21
N ALA A 11 -3.81 -21.83 -11.01
CA ALA A 11 -3.27 -20.55 -10.59
C ALA A 11 -3.93 -20.12 -9.27
N LYS A 12 -3.14 -20.06 -8.20
CA LYS A 12 -3.58 -19.52 -6.91
C LYS A 12 -3.89 -18.05 -7.18
N LYS A 13 -5.15 -17.63 -7.05
CA LYS A 13 -5.52 -16.20 -7.05
C LYS A 13 -4.88 -15.59 -5.82
N ILE A 14 -3.62 -15.15 -5.95
CA ILE A 14 -2.98 -14.28 -4.98
C ILE A 14 -3.80 -13.00 -5.08
N GLN A 15 -4.68 -12.77 -4.09
CA GLN A 15 -5.26 -11.45 -3.89
C GLN A 15 -4.10 -10.56 -3.51
N PHE A 16 -3.49 -9.93 -4.52
CA PHE A 16 -2.52 -8.89 -4.33
C PHE A 16 -3.30 -7.72 -3.73
N GLN A 17 -3.39 -7.65 -2.40
CA GLN A 17 -3.82 -6.43 -1.74
C GLN A 17 -2.77 -5.40 -2.13
N ALA A 18 -3.18 -4.41 -2.92
CA ALA A 18 -2.33 -3.27 -3.20
C ALA A 18 -1.90 -2.69 -1.84
N PRO A 19 -0.60 -2.37 -1.64
CA PRO A 19 -0.20 -1.66 -0.45
C PRO A 19 -1.07 -0.41 -0.36
N GLN A 20 -1.80 -0.27 0.74
CA GLN A 20 -2.50 0.97 1.02
C GLN A 20 -1.41 2.03 1.08
N VAL A 21 -1.38 2.92 0.09
CA VAL A 21 -0.45 4.04 0.08
C VAL A 21 -0.84 4.89 1.29
N GLU A 22 -0.11 4.72 2.39
CA GLU A 22 -0.25 5.56 3.56
C GLU A 22 -0.02 7.00 3.09
N LYS A 23 -1.05 7.85 3.22
CA LYS A 23 -0.99 9.25 2.82
C LYS A 23 -0.05 10.02 3.74
N GLY A 24 0.69 10.96 3.17
CA GLY A 24 1.63 11.82 3.90
C GLY A 24 3.08 11.32 3.89
N PHE A 25 4.00 12.28 3.98
CA PHE A 25 5.44 12.06 4.13
C PHE A 25 5.78 11.81 5.60
N ILE A 26 6.85 11.06 5.87
CA ILE A 26 7.36 10.91 7.23
C ILE A 26 8.28 12.10 7.52
N ASP A 27 7.97 12.86 8.57
CA ASP A 27 8.90 13.85 9.12
C ASP A 27 10.02 13.13 9.90
N PHE A 28 11.24 13.20 9.40
CA PHE A 28 12.41 12.55 10.00
C PHE A 28 12.76 13.06 11.39
N LYS A 29 12.31 14.26 11.77
CA LYS A 29 12.61 14.83 13.09
C LYS A 29 11.69 14.29 14.18
N THR A 30 10.41 14.13 13.85
CA THR A 30 9.37 13.76 14.83
C THR A 30 8.85 12.34 14.66
N GLY A 31 9.14 11.69 13.52
CA GLY A 31 8.59 10.38 13.15
C GLY A 31 7.09 10.42 12.82
N ARG A 32 6.47 11.61 12.76
CA ARG A 32 5.04 11.76 12.47
C ARG A 32 4.80 11.85 10.96
N ARG A 33 3.58 11.52 10.53
CA ARG A 33 3.14 11.69 9.14
C ARG A 33 2.64 13.10 8.91
N VAL A 34 3.09 13.71 7.82
CA VAL A 34 2.73 15.07 7.41
C VAL A 34 2.19 15.00 5.99
N ASP A 35 0.97 15.46 5.79
CA ASP A 35 0.44 15.71 4.44
C ASP A 35 0.72 17.16 4.05
N ILE A 36 1.11 17.37 2.80
CA ILE A 36 1.42 18.69 2.25
C ILE A 36 0.35 19.00 1.22
N ASP A 37 -0.50 19.98 1.52
CA ASP A 37 -1.48 20.45 0.55
C ASP A 37 -0.74 21.05 -0.67
N PRO A 38 -0.91 20.49 -1.88
CA PRO A 38 -0.21 20.98 -3.06
C PRO A 38 -0.63 22.40 -3.48
N VAL A 39 -1.80 22.87 -3.03
CA VAL A 39 -2.36 24.19 -3.37
C VAL A 39 -1.91 25.23 -2.36
N THR A 40 -2.06 24.94 -1.07
CA THR A 40 -1.76 25.91 0.00
C THR A 40 -0.35 25.78 0.57
N ARG A 41 0.37 24.70 0.24
CA ARG A 41 1.67 24.31 0.82
C ARG A 41 1.66 24.23 2.35
N LYS A 42 0.48 24.10 2.95
CA LYS A 42 0.33 23.94 4.39
C LYS A 42 0.58 22.49 4.76
N GLU A 43 1.38 22.32 5.81
CA GLU A 43 1.64 21.03 6.41
C GLU A 43 0.52 20.70 7.39
N THR A 44 -0.07 19.52 7.25
CA THR A 44 -1.10 19.00 8.16
C THR A 44 -0.60 17.68 8.73
N PHE A 45 -0.58 17.55 10.06
CA PHE A 45 -0.22 16.28 10.69
C PHE A 45 -1.35 15.27 10.51
N VAL A 46 -1.00 14.09 9.99
CA VAL A 46 -1.91 12.95 9.87
C VAL A 46 -1.70 12.12 11.14
N ASP A 47 -2.61 12.23 12.10
CA ASP A 47 -2.59 11.48 13.37
C ASP A 47 -3.15 10.05 13.19
#